data_AF-A0A926AE42-F1
#
_entry.id   AF-A0A926AE42-F1
#
_cell.length_a   1.000
_cell.length_b   1.000
_cell.length_c   1.000
_cell.angle_alpha   90.00
_cell.angle_beta   90.00
_cell.angle_gamma   90.00
#
_symmetry.space_group_name_H-M   'P 1'
#
loop_
_entity.id
_entity.type
_entity.pdbx_description
1 polymer ?
#
loop_
_entity_poly.entity_id
_entity_poly.type
_entity_poly.pdbx_seq_one_letter_code
_entity_poly.pdbx_strand_id
1 'polypeptide(L)'
;NPWDQRLCLVPDADLFASIKAGDSSVETDTIERFVPDGIELSSGRTLPADVIVTATGLEMQLLSGIAYSVDGAAKDMAHALLYKGMMYSDVPNMASSFGYTNASWTLKADLTCMYVCRLLNTMTKRGLRQATPRIGNEHIDEEPFLDFSSGYVQRAIAKLPKQGSKKPWKLNQNYALDIMALKFGSVDDSMEFSNAAPAQSRERVAA
;
A
#
# COMPACT_ATOMS: atom_id res chain seq x y z
N ASN A 1 6.76 -21.52 -3.54
CA ASN A 1 7.92 -21.09 -2.74
C ASN A 1 7.37 -20.41 -1.48
N PRO A 2 7.84 -20.72 -0.24
CA PRO A 2 7.29 -20.12 1.00
C PRO A 2 7.30 -18.59 1.05
N TRP A 3 8.07 -17.94 0.17
CA TRP A 3 8.14 -16.48 0.04
C TRP A 3 7.10 -15.89 -0.93
N ASP A 4 6.26 -16.70 -1.56
CA ASP A 4 5.21 -16.25 -2.50
C ASP A 4 3.99 -15.64 -1.77
N GLN A 5 3.98 -15.72 -0.43
CA GLN A 5 3.04 -15.13 0.51
C GLN A 5 3.78 -14.59 1.74
N ARG A 6 3.06 -13.89 2.63
CA ARG A 6 3.64 -13.48 3.92
C ARG A 6 3.88 -14.68 4.82
N LEU A 7 5.10 -14.78 5.35
CA LEU A 7 5.48 -15.84 6.28
C LEU A 7 4.84 -15.61 7.65
N CYS A 8 4.11 -16.62 8.15
CA CYS A 8 3.65 -16.64 9.53
C CYS A 8 4.73 -17.25 10.43
N LEU A 9 4.91 -16.66 11.61
CA LEU A 9 5.81 -17.18 12.64
C LEU A 9 4.97 -17.53 13.88
N VAL A 10 5.27 -18.67 14.50
CA VAL A 10 4.73 -19.07 15.79
C VAL A 10 5.89 -19.03 16.80
N PRO A 11 6.09 -17.91 17.51
CA PRO A 11 7.06 -17.84 18.60
C PRO A 11 6.76 -18.94 19.62
N ASP A 12 7.80 -19.52 20.22
CA ASP A 12 7.69 -20.53 21.30
C ASP A 12 6.94 -21.83 20.96
N ALA A 13 6.50 -22.00 19.70
CA ALA A 13 5.80 -23.17 19.20
C ALA A 13 4.52 -23.55 19.99
N ASP A 14 3.87 -22.59 20.64
CA ASP A 14 2.71 -22.78 21.50
C ASP A 14 1.50 -23.42 20.78
N LEU A 15 1.22 -23.01 19.54
CA LEU A 15 0.21 -23.63 18.68
C LEU A 15 0.49 -25.13 18.49
N PHE A 16 1.73 -25.49 18.20
CA PHE A 16 2.12 -26.89 17.99
C PHE A 16 2.10 -27.68 19.29
N ALA A 17 2.47 -27.06 20.42
CA ALA A 17 2.39 -27.67 21.74
C ALA A 17 0.93 -27.98 22.13
N SER A 18 0.00 -27.05 21.87
CA SER A 18 -1.43 -27.23 22.13
C SER A 18 -2.04 -28.36 21.27
N ILE A 19 -1.69 -28.41 19.96
CA ILE A 19 -2.12 -29.51 19.08
C ILE A 19 -1.58 -30.86 19.59
N LYS A 20 -0.31 -30.92 20.01
CA LYS A 20 0.30 -32.14 20.55
C LYS A 20 -0.34 -32.60 21.87
N ALA A 21 -0.76 -31.65 22.71
CA ALA A 21 -1.45 -31.93 23.96
C ALA A 21 -2.90 -32.42 23.76
N GLY A 22 -3.48 -32.18 22.57
CA GLY A 22 -4.87 -32.50 22.26
C GLY A 22 -5.87 -31.41 22.64
N ASP A 23 -5.40 -30.25 23.09
CA ASP A 23 -6.23 -29.10 23.47
C ASP A 23 -6.75 -28.34 22.23
N SER A 24 -6.10 -28.53 21.08
CA SER A 24 -6.49 -27.97 19.79
C SER A 24 -6.49 -29.05 18.70
N SER A 25 -7.41 -28.93 17.74
CA SER A 25 -7.45 -29.77 16.54
C SER A 25 -7.44 -28.93 15.27
N VAL A 26 -7.05 -29.56 14.15
CA VAL A 26 -7.11 -28.95 12.81
C VAL A 26 -8.09 -29.75 11.99
N GLU A 27 -9.11 -29.07 11.47
CA GLU A 27 -10.09 -29.64 10.55
C GLU A 27 -9.77 -29.17 9.12
N THR A 28 -9.70 -30.11 8.18
CA THR A 28 -9.44 -29.82 6.76
C THR A 28 -10.67 -30.22 5.95
N ASP A 29 -11.54 -29.25 5.68
CA ASP A 29 -12.79 -29.43 4.93
C ASP A 29 -13.29 -28.07 4.38
N THR A 30 -14.44 -28.06 3.70
CA THR A 30 -15.13 -26.84 3.26
C THR A 30 -16.29 -26.54 4.20
N ILE A 31 -16.41 -25.27 4.62
CA ILE A 31 -17.56 -24.79 5.38
C ILE A 31 -18.77 -24.71 4.44
N GLU A 32 -19.83 -25.45 4.75
CA GLU A 32 -21.11 -25.40 4.02
C GLU A 32 -21.95 -24.22 4.51
N ARG A 33 -22.19 -24.15 5.83
CA ARG A 33 -22.95 -23.08 6.46
C ARG A 33 -22.73 -23.03 7.98
N PHE A 34 -23.13 -21.91 8.56
CA PHE A 34 -23.32 -21.80 10.00
C PHE A 34 -24.66 -22.43 10.39
N VAL A 35 -24.68 -23.10 11.54
CA VAL A 35 -25.87 -23.67 12.16
C VAL A 35 -26.00 -23.14 13.60
N PRO A 36 -27.17 -23.23 14.25
CA PRO A 36 -27.37 -22.63 15.57
C PRO A 36 -26.38 -23.07 16.66
N ASP A 37 -25.82 -24.27 16.51
CA ASP A 37 -24.89 -24.91 17.45
C ASP A 37 -23.45 -25.02 16.93
N GLY A 38 -23.12 -24.42 15.77
CA GLY A 38 -21.75 -24.45 15.23
C GLY A 38 -21.63 -24.28 13.72
N ILE A 39 -20.78 -25.10 13.09
CA ILE A 39 -20.46 -25.04 11.66
C ILE A 39 -20.69 -26.40 11.01
N GLU A 40 -21.51 -26.45 9.95
CA GLU A 40 -21.66 -27.63 9.12
C GLU A 40 -20.66 -27.60 7.97
N LEU A 41 -19.97 -28.72 7.76
CA LEU A 41 -19.01 -28.93 6.70
C LEU A 41 -19.67 -29.62 5.50
N SER A 42 -19.14 -29.44 4.29
CA SER A 42 -19.68 -30.09 3.09
C SER A 42 -19.59 -31.61 3.12
N SER A 43 -18.78 -32.19 4.02
CA SER A 43 -18.78 -33.63 4.34
C SER A 43 -20.02 -34.11 5.12
N GLY A 44 -20.87 -33.20 5.59
CA GLY A 44 -22.03 -33.47 6.44
C GLY A 44 -21.71 -33.52 7.94
N ARG A 45 -20.45 -33.36 8.34
CA ARG A 45 -20.05 -33.25 9.76
C ARG A 45 -20.40 -31.86 10.30
N THR A 46 -20.88 -31.80 11.53
CA THR A 46 -21.05 -30.54 12.27
C THR A 46 -19.94 -30.39 13.31
N LEU A 47 -19.30 -29.23 13.34
CA LEU A 47 -18.34 -28.80 14.36
C LEU A 47 -19.10 -27.95 15.38
N PRO A 48 -19.36 -28.45 16.60
CA PRO A 48 -20.05 -27.67 17.62
C PRO A 48 -19.16 -26.51 18.09
N ALA A 49 -19.74 -25.33 18.26
CA ALA A 49 -19.02 -24.16 18.73
C ALA A 49 -19.93 -23.16 19.47
N ASP A 50 -19.50 -22.75 20.66
CA ASP A 50 -20.15 -21.65 21.40
C ASP A 50 -19.73 -20.27 20.88
N VAL A 51 -18.51 -20.18 20.34
CA VAL A 51 -17.91 -18.94 19.81
C VAL A 51 -17.17 -19.25 18.51
N ILE A 52 -17.38 -18.40 17.50
CA ILE A 52 -16.70 -18.50 16.22
C ILE A 52 -15.93 -17.20 15.96
N VAL A 53 -14.62 -17.33 15.71
CA VAL A 53 -13.72 -16.20 15.41
C VAL A 53 -13.34 -16.25 13.93
N THR A 54 -13.73 -15.23 13.16
CA THR A 54 -13.43 -15.14 11.73
C THR A 54 -12.05 -14.54 11.49
N ALA A 55 -11.00 -15.36 11.57
CA ALA A 55 -9.64 -14.97 11.21
C ALA A 55 -9.39 -15.00 9.67
N THR A 56 -10.33 -14.48 8.87
CA THR A 56 -10.40 -14.63 7.40
C THR A 56 -9.60 -13.58 6.61
N GLY A 57 -8.70 -12.86 7.27
CA GLY A 57 -7.80 -11.89 6.64
C GLY A 57 -8.43 -10.51 6.44
N LEU A 58 -8.11 -9.86 5.32
CA LEU A 58 -8.44 -8.46 5.05
C LEU A 58 -8.79 -8.21 3.58
N GLU A 59 -9.53 -7.12 3.33
CA GLU A 59 -9.65 -6.51 2.01
C GLU A 59 -8.68 -5.33 1.91
N MET A 60 -7.88 -5.30 0.85
CA MET A 60 -6.97 -4.18 0.63
C MET A 60 -7.71 -2.98 0.06
N GLN A 61 -7.56 -1.85 0.75
CA GLN A 61 -8.18 -0.60 0.36
C GLN A 61 -7.09 0.46 0.18
N LEU A 62 -6.89 0.88 -1.08
CA LEU A 62 -5.95 1.94 -1.38
C LEU A 62 -6.41 3.24 -0.72
N LEU A 63 -5.51 3.90 0.03
CA LEU A 63 -5.72 5.24 0.56
C LEU A 63 -7.07 5.40 1.31
N SER A 64 -7.46 4.36 2.04
CA SER A 64 -8.73 4.32 2.79
C SER A 64 -9.98 4.58 1.94
N GLY A 65 -9.93 4.38 0.62
CA GLY A 65 -11.07 4.55 -0.29
C GLY A 65 -11.51 5.99 -0.49
N ILE A 66 -10.64 6.96 -0.14
CA ILE A 66 -10.89 8.38 -0.34
C ILE A 66 -10.93 8.67 -1.86
N ALA A 67 -11.92 9.44 -2.29
CA ALA A 67 -11.98 9.95 -3.66
C ALA A 67 -11.01 11.13 -3.82
N TYR A 68 -10.11 11.02 -4.80
CA TYR A 68 -9.12 12.07 -5.10
C TYR A 68 -9.52 12.87 -6.34
N SER A 69 -9.19 14.15 -6.32
CA SER A 69 -9.29 15.02 -7.49
C SER A 69 -8.12 15.98 -7.55
N VAL A 70 -7.75 16.37 -8.76
CA VAL A 70 -6.76 17.41 -9.04
C VAL A 70 -7.44 18.43 -9.94
N ASP A 71 -7.46 19.69 -9.53
CA ASP A 71 -8.12 20.79 -10.24
C ASP A 71 -9.60 20.50 -10.60
N GLY A 72 -10.30 19.79 -9.71
CA GLY A 72 -11.71 19.41 -9.88
C GLY A 72 -11.96 18.18 -10.76
N ALA A 73 -10.92 17.65 -11.42
CA ALA A 73 -11.01 16.39 -12.17
C ALA A 73 -10.74 15.19 -11.26
N ALA A 74 -11.60 14.18 -11.30
CA ALA A 74 -11.40 12.94 -10.56
C ALA A 74 -10.07 12.28 -10.97
N LYS A 75 -9.29 11.84 -9.98
CA LYS A 75 -8.01 11.17 -10.19
C LYS A 75 -8.14 9.71 -9.77
N ASP A 76 -8.03 8.82 -10.75
CA ASP A 76 -7.88 7.40 -10.50
C ASP A 76 -6.43 7.09 -10.11
N MET A 77 -6.24 6.71 -8.85
CA MET A 77 -4.92 6.42 -8.29
C MET A 77 -4.38 5.07 -8.77
N ALA A 78 -5.22 4.17 -9.29
CA ALA A 78 -4.79 2.90 -9.86
C ALA A 78 -3.97 3.06 -11.14
N HIS A 79 -4.15 4.18 -11.85
CA HIS A 79 -3.39 4.52 -13.05
C HIS A 79 -2.16 5.38 -12.78
N ALA A 80 -1.91 5.78 -11.53
CA ALA A 80 -0.72 6.55 -11.19
C ALA A 80 0.51 5.64 -11.08
N LEU A 81 1.66 6.14 -11.52
CA LEU A 81 2.95 5.56 -11.21
C LEU A 81 3.47 6.10 -9.87
N LEU A 82 3.97 5.21 -9.03
CA LEU A 82 4.57 5.60 -7.77
C LEU A 82 5.96 6.22 -7.95
N TYR A 83 6.09 7.47 -7.54
CA TYR A 83 7.37 8.15 -7.43
C TYR A 83 8.03 7.82 -6.10
N LYS A 84 9.24 7.24 -6.17
CA LYS A 84 10.05 6.76 -5.04
C LYS A 84 9.26 5.87 -4.06
N GLY A 85 8.21 5.22 -4.55
CA GLY A 85 7.33 4.35 -3.78
C GLY A 85 6.46 5.07 -2.73
N MET A 86 6.32 6.40 -2.80
CA MET A 86 5.55 7.16 -1.79
C MET A 86 4.65 8.24 -2.38
N MET A 87 5.06 8.91 -3.46
CA MET A 87 4.25 9.94 -4.15
C MET A 87 3.65 9.37 -5.44
N TYR A 88 2.76 10.12 -6.08
CA TYR A 88 1.99 9.65 -7.24
C TYR A 88 2.19 10.56 -8.45
N SER A 89 2.32 9.99 -9.64
CA SER A 89 2.45 10.76 -10.87
C SER A 89 1.29 11.72 -11.08
N ASP A 90 1.64 12.97 -11.37
CA ASP A 90 0.71 14.08 -11.64
C ASP A 90 -0.21 14.46 -10.47
N VAL A 91 0.14 14.05 -9.24
CA VAL A 91 -0.58 14.47 -8.04
C VAL A 91 0.30 15.38 -7.20
N PRO A 92 -0.02 16.69 -7.09
CA PRO A 92 0.80 17.64 -6.36
C PRO A 92 0.74 17.36 -4.85
N ASN A 93 1.89 17.49 -4.17
CA ASN A 93 2.00 17.51 -2.71
C ASN A 93 1.42 16.29 -1.98
N MET A 94 1.24 15.16 -2.66
CA MET A 94 0.69 13.95 -2.07
C MET A 94 1.78 12.89 -1.87
N ALA A 95 1.93 12.44 -0.63
CA ALA A 95 2.76 11.31 -0.26
C ALA A 95 1.98 10.36 0.65
N SER A 96 2.26 9.07 0.52
CA SER A 96 1.73 8.01 1.38
C SER A 96 2.87 7.09 1.82
N SER A 97 2.71 6.47 2.98
CA SER A 97 3.66 5.48 3.46
C SER A 97 3.13 4.08 3.17
N PHE A 98 3.86 3.35 2.33
CA PHE A 98 3.67 1.90 2.16
C PHE A 98 4.95 1.18 2.57
N GLY A 99 4.85 0.19 3.45
CA GLY A 99 6.01 -0.51 3.99
C GLY A 99 6.61 -1.56 3.06
N TYR A 100 7.67 -2.20 3.54
CA TYR A 100 8.23 -3.37 2.85
C TYR A 100 7.31 -4.57 3.00
N THR A 101 7.31 -5.42 1.99
CA THR A 101 6.59 -6.70 2.05
C THR A 101 7.37 -7.75 2.83
N ASN A 102 8.71 -7.70 2.77
CA ASN A 102 9.62 -8.70 3.32
C ASN A 102 10.51 -8.16 4.46
N ALA A 103 10.27 -6.93 4.93
CA ALA A 103 11.00 -6.30 6.02
C ALA A 103 10.05 -5.45 6.88
N SER A 104 10.55 -4.92 8.00
CA SER A 104 9.72 -4.11 8.88
C SER A 104 9.11 -2.90 8.15
N TRP A 105 7.81 -2.68 8.37
CA TRP A 105 7.08 -1.54 7.84
C TRP A 105 7.65 -0.20 8.35
N THR A 106 8.12 -0.17 9.60
CA THR A 106 8.63 1.05 10.25
C THR A 106 9.85 1.63 9.56
N LEU A 107 10.72 0.77 8.98
CA LEU A 107 11.91 1.22 8.25
C LEU A 107 11.55 2.12 7.06
N LYS A 108 10.56 1.71 6.27
CA LYS A 108 10.12 2.48 5.09
C LYS A 108 9.31 3.72 5.48
N ALA A 109 8.53 3.63 6.56
CA ALA A 109 7.79 4.77 7.10
C ALA A 109 8.74 5.91 7.51
N ASP A 110 9.80 5.60 8.26
CA ASP A 110 10.81 6.60 8.66
C ASP A 110 11.48 7.26 7.44
N LEU A 111 11.89 6.47 6.44
CA LEU A 111 12.49 7.00 5.23
C LEU A 111 11.53 7.91 4.44
N THR A 112 10.25 7.56 4.40
CA THR A 112 9.20 8.36 3.76
C THR A 112 9.05 9.69 4.49
N CYS A 113 8.91 9.68 5.82
CA CYS A 113 8.81 10.89 6.63
C CYS A 113 10.05 11.79 6.48
N MET A 114 11.25 11.22 6.47
CA MET A 114 12.49 11.96 6.27
C MET A 114 12.56 12.63 4.89
N TYR A 115 12.17 11.92 3.83
CA TYR A 115 12.13 12.48 2.47
C TYR A 115 11.14 13.64 2.39
N VAL A 116 9.91 13.46 2.91
CA VAL A 116 8.87 14.50 2.93
C VAL A 116 9.35 15.74 3.69
N CYS A 117 9.98 15.58 4.86
CA CYS A 117 10.55 16.73 5.58
C CYS A 117 11.61 17.47 4.77
N ARG A 118 12.49 16.73 4.05
CA ARG A 118 13.49 17.35 3.17
C ARG A 118 12.84 18.10 2.01
N LEU A 119 11.80 17.52 1.39
CA LEU A 119 11.04 18.15 0.31
C LEU A 119 10.39 19.47 0.79
N LEU A 120 9.68 19.44 1.92
CA LEU A 120 9.02 20.61 2.50
C LEU A 120 10.02 21.72 2.87
N ASN A 121 11.17 21.36 3.44
CA ASN A 121 12.24 22.30 3.74
C ASN A 121 12.82 22.94 2.47
N THR A 122 13.01 22.16 1.40
CA THR A 122 13.45 22.67 0.10
C THR A 122 12.43 23.62 -0.52
N MET A 123 11.15 23.26 -0.52
CA MET A 123 10.08 24.12 -1.02
C MET A 123 10.01 25.44 -0.25
N THR A 124 10.17 25.39 1.08
CA THR A 124 10.20 26.58 1.94
C THR A 124 11.38 27.49 1.60
N LYS A 125 12.59 26.93 1.48
CA LYS A 125 13.80 27.69 1.10
C LYS A 125 13.71 28.34 -0.27
N ARG A 126 13.02 27.70 -1.21
CA ARG A 126 12.89 28.15 -2.60
C ARG A 126 11.65 29.00 -2.87
N GLY A 127 10.78 29.21 -1.88
CA GLY A 127 9.54 29.96 -2.06
C GLY A 127 8.51 29.25 -2.96
N LEU A 128 8.48 27.92 -2.93
CA LEU A 128 7.60 27.08 -3.74
C LEU A 128 6.43 26.52 -2.91
N ARG A 129 5.30 26.26 -3.56
CA ARG A 129 4.06 25.78 -2.92
C ARG A 129 3.60 24.42 -3.44
N GLN A 130 4.06 23.99 -4.60
CA GLN A 130 3.71 22.72 -5.21
C GLN A 130 4.97 21.94 -5.62
N ALA A 131 4.92 20.64 -5.39
CA ALA A 131 5.87 19.64 -5.87
C ALA A 131 5.07 18.48 -6.47
N THR A 132 5.22 18.29 -7.77
CA THR A 132 4.45 17.31 -8.55
C THR A 132 5.42 16.36 -9.26
N PRO A 133 5.39 15.06 -8.96
CA PRO A 133 6.14 14.08 -9.75
C PRO A 133 5.60 14.03 -11.18
N ARG A 134 6.46 14.26 -12.18
CA ARG A 134 6.09 14.26 -13.60
C ARG A 134 6.83 13.18 -14.36
N ILE A 135 6.06 12.35 -15.07
CA ILE A 135 6.63 11.42 -16.03
C ILE A 135 7.11 12.27 -17.21
N GLY A 136 8.42 12.25 -17.47
CA GLY A 136 9.01 12.95 -18.62
C GLY A 136 8.69 12.24 -19.94
N ASN A 137 9.40 12.63 -21.00
CA ASN A 137 9.19 12.04 -22.34
C ASN A 137 9.75 10.61 -22.49
N GLU A 138 10.39 10.07 -21.45
CA GLU A 138 10.98 8.74 -21.49
C GLU A 138 9.93 7.67 -21.26
N HIS A 139 9.92 6.64 -22.11
CA HIS A 139 9.03 5.49 -21.92
C HIS A 139 9.39 4.73 -20.65
N ILE A 140 8.40 4.39 -19.83
CA ILE A 140 8.55 3.60 -18.61
C ILE A 140 7.59 2.42 -18.74
N ASP A 141 8.12 1.20 -18.68
CA ASP A 141 7.28 0.02 -18.63
C ASP A 141 6.59 -0.05 -17.26
N GLU A 142 5.28 -0.25 -17.28
CA GLU A 142 4.49 -0.40 -16.07
C GLU A 142 4.67 -1.82 -15.49
N GLU A 143 4.88 -1.87 -14.18
CA GLU A 143 4.98 -3.09 -13.39
C GLU A 143 3.92 -3.06 -12.28
N PRO A 144 3.39 -4.22 -11.84
CA PRO A 144 2.50 -4.28 -10.69
C PRO A 144 3.17 -3.74 -9.43
N PHE A 145 2.40 -3.06 -8.57
CA PHE A 145 2.92 -2.53 -7.32
C PHE A 145 3.36 -3.60 -6.32
N LEU A 146 2.66 -4.74 -6.30
CA LEU A 146 2.98 -5.89 -5.49
C LEU A 146 3.01 -7.14 -6.36
N ASP A 147 3.99 -7.99 -6.12
CA ASP A 147 4.16 -9.27 -6.80
C ASP A 147 3.94 -10.43 -5.82
N PHE A 148 2.68 -10.60 -5.39
CA PHE A 148 2.29 -11.67 -4.47
C PHE A 148 1.15 -12.50 -5.05
N SER A 149 1.24 -13.82 -4.87
CA SER A 149 0.21 -14.79 -5.29
C SER A 149 -1.02 -14.83 -4.37
N SER A 150 -0.97 -14.14 -3.22
CA SER A 150 -2.02 -14.17 -2.20
C SER A 150 -3.36 -13.65 -2.77
N GLY A 151 -4.45 -14.39 -2.53
CA GLY A 151 -5.76 -14.06 -3.11
C GLY A 151 -6.27 -12.66 -2.77
N TYR A 152 -6.01 -12.15 -1.56
CA TYR A 152 -6.41 -10.79 -1.18
C TYR A 152 -5.67 -9.70 -1.96
N VAL A 153 -4.40 -9.95 -2.33
CA VAL A 153 -3.61 -9.04 -3.17
C VAL A 153 -4.13 -9.09 -4.61
N GLN A 154 -4.33 -10.30 -5.14
CA GLN A 154 -4.83 -10.50 -6.50
C GLN A 154 -6.21 -9.85 -6.73
N ARG A 155 -7.10 -9.89 -5.74
CA ARG A 155 -8.40 -9.19 -5.79
C ARG A 155 -8.27 -7.67 -5.82
N ALA A 156 -7.18 -7.12 -5.29
CA ALA A 156 -6.98 -5.67 -5.16
C ALA A 156 -5.99 -5.08 -6.17
N ILE A 157 -5.21 -5.90 -6.88
CA ILE A 157 -4.07 -5.43 -7.68
C ILE A 157 -4.45 -4.41 -8.75
N ALA A 158 -5.63 -4.56 -9.37
CA ALA A 158 -6.16 -3.63 -10.37
C ALA A 158 -6.60 -2.28 -9.78
N LYS A 159 -6.76 -2.19 -8.45
CA LYS A 159 -7.13 -0.96 -7.72
C LYS A 159 -5.93 -0.28 -7.05
N LEU A 160 -4.75 -0.91 -7.10
CA LEU A 160 -3.51 -0.35 -6.55
C LEU A 160 -2.81 0.48 -7.62
N PRO A 161 -1.99 1.49 -7.23
CA PRO A 161 -1.16 2.20 -8.19
C PRO A 161 -0.19 1.23 -8.88
N LYS A 162 0.47 1.69 -9.93
CA LYS A 162 1.51 0.95 -10.63
C LYS A 162 2.90 1.43 -10.19
N GLN A 163 3.92 0.64 -10.49
CA GLN A 163 5.30 1.10 -10.44
C GLN A 163 5.92 1.02 -11.84
N GLY A 164 7.07 1.64 -12.03
CA GLY A 164 7.80 1.64 -13.29
C GLY A 164 9.02 0.73 -13.27
N SER A 165 9.53 0.38 -14.45
CA SER A 165 10.72 -0.44 -14.63
C SER A 165 12.03 0.20 -14.14
N LYS A 166 12.06 1.52 -13.90
CA LYS A 166 13.26 2.29 -13.53
C LYS A 166 13.02 3.39 -12.50
N LYS A 167 14.11 3.83 -11.87
CA LYS A 167 14.12 4.98 -10.95
C LYS A 167 13.72 6.27 -11.72
N PRO A 168 13.05 7.23 -11.06
CA PRO A 168 12.56 7.21 -9.69
C PRO A 168 11.22 6.49 -9.50
N TRP A 169 10.68 5.83 -10.52
CA TRP A 169 9.33 5.25 -10.56
C TRP A 169 9.22 3.82 -10.03
N LYS A 170 10.33 3.23 -9.58
CA LYS A 170 10.42 1.86 -9.07
C LYS A 170 10.56 1.83 -7.55
N LEU A 171 9.77 0.97 -6.89
CA LEU A 171 9.95 0.68 -5.47
C LEU A 171 11.04 -0.38 -5.31
N ASN A 172 12.18 -0.01 -4.72
CA ASN A 172 13.17 -1.00 -4.34
C ASN A 172 12.67 -1.67 -3.05
N GLN A 173 12.31 -2.95 -3.08
CA GLN A 173 12.05 -3.76 -1.88
C GLN A 173 13.35 -4.04 -1.09
N ASN A 174 14.24 -3.04 -1.01
CA ASN A 174 15.58 -3.12 -0.47
C ASN A 174 15.90 -1.82 0.30
N TYR A 175 16.10 -1.98 1.61
CA TYR A 175 16.31 -0.86 2.52
C TYR A 175 17.55 -0.02 2.20
N ALA A 176 18.67 -0.65 1.81
CA ALA A 176 19.90 0.08 1.49
C ALA A 176 19.74 0.96 0.22
N LEU A 177 19.09 0.42 -0.81
CA LEU A 177 18.78 1.17 -2.03
C LEU A 177 17.82 2.33 -1.74
N ASP A 178 16.84 2.12 -0.86
CA ASP A 178 15.92 3.16 -0.45
C ASP A 178 16.58 4.24 0.42
N ILE A 179 17.53 3.90 1.31
CA ILE A 179 18.33 4.91 2.01
C ILE A 179 19.03 5.82 0.99
N MET A 180 19.69 5.24 -0.01
CA MET A 180 20.40 6.04 -1.02
C MET A 180 19.43 6.93 -1.80
N ALA A 181 18.28 6.41 -2.23
CA ALA A 181 17.30 7.18 -3.00
C ALA A 181 16.55 8.25 -2.17
N LEU A 182 16.23 7.94 -0.91
CA LEU A 182 15.33 8.73 -0.07
C LEU A 182 16.07 9.63 0.89
N LYS A 183 17.23 9.25 1.43
CA LYS A 183 18.00 10.09 2.34
C LYS A 183 18.98 11.00 1.60
N PHE A 184 19.64 10.47 0.57
CA PHE A 184 20.72 11.16 -0.14
C PHE A 184 20.35 11.56 -1.58
N GLY A 185 19.33 10.94 -2.17
CA GLY A 185 18.89 11.26 -3.52
C GLY A 185 18.27 12.65 -3.63
N SER A 186 18.34 13.21 -4.84
CA SER A 186 17.81 14.54 -5.13
C SER A 186 16.30 14.60 -4.90
N VAL A 187 15.81 15.79 -4.53
CA VAL A 187 14.38 16.09 -4.52
C VAL A 187 13.90 16.63 -5.87
N ASP A 188 14.82 16.90 -6.79
CA ASP A 188 14.56 17.47 -8.12
C ASP A 188 14.35 16.39 -9.20
N ASP A 189 14.66 15.12 -8.90
CA ASP A 189 14.52 14.02 -9.86
C ASP A 189 13.06 13.88 -10.31
N SER A 190 12.77 14.10 -11.59
CA SER A 190 11.40 14.03 -12.16
C SER A 190 10.34 14.78 -11.33
N MET A 191 10.75 15.86 -10.65
CA MET A 191 9.90 16.66 -9.78
C MET A 191 9.71 18.05 -10.40
N GLU A 192 8.47 18.39 -10.72
CA GLU A 192 8.12 19.74 -11.14
C GLU A 192 7.75 20.55 -9.89
N PHE A 193 8.44 21.68 -9.71
CA PHE A 193 8.12 22.62 -8.65
C PHE A 193 7.41 23.84 -9.23
N SER A 194 6.34 24.26 -8.58
CA SER A 194 5.55 25.41 -9.01
C SER A 194 4.89 26.13 -7.82
N ASN A 195 4.19 27.21 -8.15
CA ASN A 195 3.29 27.89 -7.24
C ASN A 195 1.87 27.78 -7.80
N ALA A 196 0.88 27.72 -6.92
CA ALA A 196 -0.51 27.72 -7.35
C ALA A 196 -0.77 28.96 -8.22
N ALA A 197 -1.48 28.75 -9.33
CA ALA A 197 -2.03 29.88 -10.08
C ALA A 197 -2.89 30.72 -9.14
N PRO A 198 -2.89 32.07 -9.27
CA PRO A 198 -3.80 32.91 -8.50
C PRO A 198 -5.21 32.38 -8.66
N ALA A 199 -5.89 32.06 -7.56
CA ALA A 199 -7.26 31.59 -7.62
C ALA A 199 -8.09 32.64 -8.37
N GLN A 200 -8.69 32.28 -9.50
CA GLN A 200 -9.76 33.10 -10.07
C GLN A 200 -10.82 33.20 -8.97
N SER A 201 -11.18 34.43 -8.63
CA SER A 201 -12.15 34.74 -7.57
C SER A 201 -13.36 33.82 -7.74
N ARG A 202 -13.58 32.91 -6.79
CA ARG A 202 -14.82 32.15 -6.75
C ARG A 202 -15.95 33.16 -6.70
N GLU A 203 -16.73 33.28 -7.77
CA GLU A 203 -17.99 34.02 -7.73
C GLU A 203 -18.79 33.41 -6.57
N ARG A 204 -19.06 34.24 -5.56
CA ARG A 204 -20.00 33.87 -4.51
C ARG A 204 -21.32 33.61 -5.22
N VAL A 205 -21.76 32.36 -5.25
CA VAL A 205 -23.13 32.02 -5.59
C VAL A 205 -24.00 32.79 -4.60
N ALA A 206 -24.69 33.83 -5.09
CA ALA A 206 -25.63 34.59 -4.31
C ALA A 206 -26.77 33.66 -3.86
N ALA A 207 -27.10 33.73 -2.57
CA ALA A 207 -28.20 33.01 -1.95
C ALA A 207 -29.56 33.54 -2.42
#